data_AF-A0A961XG24-F1
#
_entry.id   AF-A0A961XG24-F1
#
_cell.length_a   1.000
_cell.length_b   1.000
_cell.length_c   1.000
_cell.angle_alpha   90.00
_cell.angle_beta   90.00
_cell.angle_gamma   90.00
#
_symmetry.space_group_name_H-M   'P 1'
#
loop_
_entity.id
_entity.type
_entity.pdbx_description
1 polymer ?
#
loop_
_entity_poly.entity_id
_entity_poly.type
_entity_poly.pdbx_seq_one_letter_code
_entity_poly.pdbx_strand_id
1 'polypeptide(L)' 'MQTKPVRVSGLNELAGNYDAVLCDVWGVLHNGVAAWPEAVAALAEFRLGGGTVIMITNAPRPRGPVMTQLESLGVP' A
#
# COMPACT_ATOMS: atom_id res chain seq x y z
N MET A 1 22.54 12.46 -18.09
CA MET A 1 21.29 12.06 -18.76
C MET A 1 20.25 11.81 -17.68
N GLN A 2 19.16 12.55 -17.65
CA GLN A 2 18.07 12.32 -16.70
C GLN A 2 17.12 11.32 -17.35
N THR A 3 17.10 10.09 -16.85
CA THR A 3 16.13 9.09 -17.30
C THR A 3 14.75 9.52 -16.83
N LYS A 4 13.82 9.69 -17.78
CA LYS A 4 12.44 10.03 -17.46
C LYS A 4 11.80 8.81 -16.78
N PRO A 5 11.04 8.97 -15.68
CA PRO A 5 10.35 7.86 -15.05
C PRO A 5 9.43 7.17 -16.05
N VAL A 6 9.45 5.83 -16.05
CA VAL A 6 8.51 5.03 -16.82
C VAL A 6 7.12 5.24 -16.23
N ARG A 7 6.15 5.56 -17.08
CA ARG A 7 4.74 5.61 -16.68
C ARG A 7 4.20 4.19 -16.71
N VAL A 8 3.59 3.77 -15.60
CA VAL A 8 2.89 2.48 -15.46
C VAL A 8 1.40 2.74 -15.26
N SER A 9 0.54 1.81 -15.69
CA SER A 9 -0.91 1.92 -15.46
C SER A 9 -1.34 1.53 -14.03
N GLY A 10 -0.49 0.79 -13.31
CA GLY A 10 -0.77 0.35 -11.94
C GLY A 10 0.31 -0.56 -11.37
N LEU A 11 0.11 -1.04 -10.14
CA LEU A 11 1.03 -1.94 -9.44
C LEU A 11 1.21 -3.28 -10.18
N ASN A 12 0.16 -3.77 -10.83
CA ASN A 12 0.14 -5.04 -11.55
C ASN A 12 1.22 -5.15 -12.66
N GLU A 13 1.57 -4.05 -13.34
CA GLU A 13 2.65 -4.02 -14.34
C GLU A 13 4.03 -4.27 -13.73
N LEU A 14 4.18 -3.96 -12.44
CA LEU A 14 5.43 -4.08 -11.71
C LEU A 14 5.46 -5.32 -10.82
N ALA A 15 4.30 -5.83 -10.40
CA ALA A 15 4.13 -6.87 -9.40
C ALA A 15 4.98 -8.12 -9.65
N GLY A 16 5.05 -8.60 -10.90
CA GLY A 16 5.82 -9.80 -11.25
C GLY A 16 7.34 -9.67 -11.09
N ASN A 17 7.84 -8.45 -10.88
CA ASN A 17 9.27 -8.17 -10.72
C ASN A 17 9.72 -8.09 -9.26
N TYR A 18 8.80 -8.21 -8.30
CA TYR A 18 9.10 -8.00 -6.88
C TYR A 18 8.42 -9.04 -6.00
N ASP A 19 9.17 -9.57 -5.03
CA ASP A 19 8.63 -10.48 -4.01
C ASP A 19 7.89 -9.74 -2.88
N ALA A 20 8.18 -8.45 -2.69
CA ALA A 20 7.61 -7.65 -1.62
C ALA A 20 7.37 -6.18 -2.01
N VAL A 21 6.37 -5.58 -1.36
CA VAL A 21 6.03 -4.15 -1.43
C VAL A 21 6.18 -3.54 -0.05
N LEU A 22 6.97 -2.47 0.04
CA LEU A 22 6.99 -1.55 1.17
C LEU A 22 6.00 -0.42 0.85
N CYS A 23 4.85 -0.44 1.52
CA CYS A 23 3.75 0.49 1.23
C CYS A 23 3.68 1.58 2.30
N ASP A 24 3.70 2.85 1.89
CA ASP A 24 3.30 3.94 2.77
C ASP A 24 1.80 3.89 3.08
N VAL A 25 1.38 4.58 4.12
CA VAL A 25 0.03 4.51 4.66
C VAL A 25 -0.75 5.80 4.41
N TRP A 26 -0.26 6.93 4.91
CA TRP A 26 -0.97 8.20 4.78
C TRP A 26 -0.78 8.81 3.40
N GLY A 27 -1.88 9.07 2.69
CA GLY A 27 -1.86 9.53 1.30
C GLY A 27 -1.72 8.41 0.25
N VAL A 28 -1.48 7.17 0.67
CA VAL A 28 -1.40 5.99 -0.21
C VAL A 28 -2.54 5.02 0.04
N LEU A 29 -2.76 4.60 1.28
CA LEU A 29 -3.87 3.73 1.66
C LEU A 29 -5.11 4.49 2.13
N HIS A 30 -4.92 5.63 2.78
CA HIS A 30 -6.01 6.45 3.29
C HIS A 30 -5.62 7.93 3.41
N ASN A 31 -6.62 8.79 3.60
CA ASN A 31 -6.41 10.22 3.89
C ASN A 31 -6.73 10.60 5.36
N GLY A 32 -7.04 9.61 6.21
CA GLY A 32 -7.39 9.82 7.62
C GLY A 32 -8.89 9.94 7.87
N VAL A 33 -9.68 10.02 6.80
CA VAL A 33 -11.15 9.99 6.83
C VAL A 33 -11.68 8.68 6.24
N ALA A 34 -11.11 8.23 5.12
CA ALA A 34 -11.47 6.98 4.45
C ALA A 34 -10.25 6.33 3.77
N ALA A 35 -10.32 5.02 3.55
CA ALA A 35 -9.39 4.29 2.69
C ALA A 35 -9.63 4.56 1.20
N TRP A 36 -8.61 4.34 0.38
CA TRP A 36 -8.69 4.31 -1.08
C TRP A 36 -8.92 2.87 -1.55
N PRO A 37 -10.13 2.50 -2.01
CA PRO A 37 -10.46 1.12 -2.34
C PRO A 37 -9.52 0.49 -3.38
N GLU A 38 -9.09 1.26 -4.38
CA GLU A 38 -8.21 0.80 -5.45
C GLU A 38 -6.81 0.48 -4.94
N ALA A 39 -6.28 1.26 -3.99
CA ALA A 39 -4.99 0.99 -3.37
C ALA A 39 -5.03 -0.28 -2.51
N VAL A 40 -6.11 -0.43 -1.72
CA VAL A 40 -6.35 -1.64 -0.92
C VAL A 40 -6.47 -2.87 -1.81
N ALA A 41 -7.25 -2.79 -2.89
CA ALA A 41 -7.44 -3.87 -3.84
C ALA A 41 -6.12 -4.27 -4.51
N ALA A 42 -5.30 -3.31 -4.97
CA ALA A 42 -4.02 -3.61 -5.60
C ALA A 42 -3.05 -4.35 -4.67
N LEU A 43 -2.99 -3.98 -3.39
CA LEU A 43 -2.15 -4.67 -2.40
C LEU A 43 -2.73 -6.05 -2.02
N ALA A 44 -4.05 -6.18 -1.95
CA ALA A 44 -4.70 -7.47 -1.73
C ALA A 44 -4.42 -8.44 -2.89
N GLU A 45 -4.53 -7.98 -4.14
CA GLU A 45 -4.18 -8.75 -5.34
C GLU A 45 -2.70 -9.15 -5.35
N PHE A 46 -1.79 -8.23 -5.00
CA PHE A 46 -0.36 -8.55 -4.88
C PHE A 46 -0.10 -9.67 -3.86
N ARG A 47 -0.80 -9.63 -2.71
CA ARG A 47 -0.73 -10.70 -1.70
C ARG A 47 -1.31 -12.02 -2.19
N LEU A 48 -2.45 -11.98 -2.87
CA LEU A 48 -3.06 -13.18 -3.48
C LEU A 48 -2.15 -13.82 -4.53
N GLY A 49 -1.34 -13.02 -5.21
CA GLY A 49 -0.28 -13.47 -6.12
C GLY A 49 0.96 -14.08 -5.44
N GLY A 50 0.99 -14.15 -4.11
CA GLY A 50 2.10 -14.71 -3.32
C GLY A 50 3.13 -13.67 -2.85
N GLY A 51 2.93 -12.39 -3.17
CA GLY A 51 3.81 -11.31 -2.73
C GLY A 51 3.58 -10.91 -1.27
N THR A 52 4.59 -10.30 -0.65
CA THR A 52 4.51 -9.79 0.73
C THR A 52 4.26 -8.28 0.75
N VAL A 53 3.27 -7.81 1.53
CA VAL A 53 3.05 -6.37 1.74
C VAL A 53 3.45 -6.00 3.16
N ILE A 54 4.34 -5.01 3.29
CA ILE A 54 4.77 -4.45 4.56
C ILE A 54 4.37 -2.97 4.57
N MET A 55 3.52 -2.60 5.52
CA MET A 55 3.17 -1.19 5.74
C MET A 55 4.29 -0.49 6.52
N ILE A 56 4.81 0.60 5.98
CA ILE A 56 5.80 1.46 6.63
C ILE A 56 5.18 2.84 6.77
N THR A 57 5.10 3.36 8.00
CA THR A 57 4.50 4.68 8.25
C THR A 57 5.36 5.49 9.21
N ASN A 58 5.40 6.79 8.97
CA ASN A 58 5.99 7.77 9.90
C ASN A 58 5.07 8.14 11.06
N ALA A 59 3.93 7.45 11.23
CA ALA A 59 3.06 7.68 12.37
C ALA A 59 3.85 7.47 13.68
N PRO A 60 3.83 8.42 14.63
CA PRO A 60 4.58 8.32 15.88
C PRO A 60 3.94 7.33 16.88
N ARG A 61 2.97 6.53 16.41
CA ARG A 61 2.17 5.62 17.22
C ARG A 61 2.67 4.18 17.03
N PRO A 62 2.67 3.36 18.09
CA PRO A 62 2.97 1.93 17.97
C PRO A 62 1.99 1.20 17.04
N ARG A 63 2.36 -0.02 16.62
CA ARG A 63 1.59 -0.84 15.67
C ARG A 63 0.11 -1.01 16.04
N GLY A 64 -0.22 -1.21 17.32
CA GLY A 64 -1.57 -1.55 17.77
C GLY A 64 -2.60 -0.49 17.40
N PRO A 65 -2.44 0.76 17.89
CA PRO A 65 -3.32 1.86 17.52
C PRO A 65 -3.39 2.15 16.02
N VAL A 66 -2.30 1.92 15.27
CA VAL A 66 -2.29 2.09 13.82
C VAL A 66 -3.17 1.04 13.15
N MET A 67 -3.07 -0.24 13.55
CA MET A 67 -3.91 -1.32 13.03
C MET A 67 -5.40 -1.05 13.28
N THR A 68 -5.78 -0.68 14.51
CA THR A 68 -7.18 -0.36 14.83
C THR A 68 -7.72 0.81 13.99
N GLN A 69 -6.89 1.82 13.72
CA GLN A 69 -7.29 2.90 12.83
C GLN A 69 -7.51 2.40 11.40
N LEU A 70 -6.59 1.62 10.86
CA LEU A 70 -6.68 1.09 9.50
C LEU A 70 -7.93 0.23 9.31
N GLU A 71 -8.22 -0.65 10.27
CA GLU A 71 -9.46 -1.45 10.28
C GLU A 71 -10.71 -0.55 10.26
N SER A 72 -10.73 0.50 11.09
CA SER A 72 -11.86 1.44 11.13
C SER A 72 -12.06 2.24 9.84
N LEU A 73 -11.01 2.39 9.03
CA LEU A 73 -11.02 3.07 7.74
C LEU A 73 -11.37 2.14 6.57
N GLY A 74 -11.51 0.83 6.83
CA GLY A 74 -11.83 -0.18 5.81
C GLY A 74 -10.61 -0.81 5.13
N VAL A 75 -9.42 -0.75 5.75
CA VAL A 75 -8.25 -1.51 5.30
C VAL A 75 -8.24 -2.86 6.04
N PRO A 76 -8.40 -4.00 5.32
CA PRO A 76 -8.55 -5.34 5.90
C PRO A 76 -7.23 -6.02 6.30
#